data_AF-A0A965JNC7-F1
#
_entry.id   AF-A0A965JNC7-F1
#
_cell.length_a   1.000
_cell.length_b   1.000
_cell.length_c   1.000
_cell.angle_alpha   90.00
_cell.angle_beta   90.00
_cell.angle_gamma   90.00
#
_symmetry.space_group_name_H-M   'P 1'
#
loop_
_entity.id
_entity.type
_entity.pdbx_description
1 polymer ?
#
loop_
_entity_poly.entity_id
_entity_poly.type
_entity_poly.pdbx_seq_one_letter_code
_entity_poly.pdbx_strand_id
1 'polypeptide(L)'
;TSRMMDAAEAERAGLVSRVVPADKLMDEVLAAATTICQMSMPSVMMAKECVNRAFEGPLADGMWYERRMFHALFATEDQKEGMDAFVNKRKPAFKHR
;
A
#
# COMPACT_ATOMS: atom_id res chain seq x y z
N THR A 1 10.50 -28.98 -12.94
CA THR A 1 10.56 -28.68 -14.39
C THR A 1 11.28 -27.37 -14.71
N SER A 2 11.53 -26.45 -13.75
CA SER A 2 12.41 -25.28 -13.91
C SER A 2 12.20 -24.46 -15.19
N ARG A 3 10.98 -24.45 -15.73
CA ARG A 3 10.65 -23.72 -16.96
C ARG A 3 10.54 -22.23 -16.64
N MET A 4 11.00 -21.40 -17.57
CA MET A 4 10.82 -19.96 -17.48
C MET A 4 9.34 -19.60 -17.66
N MET A 5 8.89 -18.62 -16.89
CA MET A 5 7.54 -18.07 -16.96
C MET A 5 7.62 -16.73 -17.70
N ASP A 6 6.72 -16.49 -18.65
CA ASP A 6 6.64 -15.20 -19.32
C ASP A 6 5.93 -14.15 -18.44
N ALA A 7 6.07 -12.86 -18.80
CA ALA A 7 5.51 -11.77 -18.00
C ALA A 7 3.97 -11.84 -17.88
N ALA A 8 3.28 -12.30 -18.92
CA ALA A 8 1.83 -12.39 -18.93
C ALA A 8 1.34 -13.56 -18.07
N GLU A 9 2.05 -14.68 -18.07
CA GLU A 9 1.83 -15.82 -17.19
C GLU A 9 2.09 -15.43 -15.72
N ALA A 10 3.14 -14.65 -15.46
CA ALA A 10 3.44 -14.15 -14.12
C ALA A 10 2.35 -13.22 -13.56
N GLU A 11 1.76 -12.37 -14.39
CA GLU A 11 0.66 -11.47 -14.00
C GLU A 11 -0.61 -12.27 -13.69
N ARG A 12 -1.00 -13.20 -14.57
CA ARG A 12 -2.16 -14.07 -14.35
C ARG A 12 -2.00 -14.99 -13.14
N ALA A 13 -0.77 -15.36 -12.80
CA ALA A 13 -0.45 -16.16 -11.63
C ALA A 13 -0.42 -15.34 -10.32
N GLY A 14 -0.56 -14.01 -10.39
CA GLY A 14 -0.52 -13.12 -9.23
C GLY A 14 0.89 -12.87 -8.68
N LEU A 15 1.94 -13.21 -9.44
CA LEU A 15 3.33 -12.99 -9.03
C LEU A 15 3.75 -11.51 -9.18
N VAL A 16 3.19 -10.81 -10.17
CA VAL A 16 3.44 -9.39 -10.43
C VAL A 16 2.12 -8.62 -10.48
N SER A 17 2.12 -7.37 -10.02
CA SER A 17 0.90 -6.57 -9.94
C SER A 17 0.45 -5.98 -11.29
N ARG A 18 1.39 -5.73 -12.22
CA ARG A 18 1.10 -5.19 -13.56
C ARG A 18 2.24 -5.51 -14.52
N VAL A 19 1.92 -5.61 -15.81
CA VAL A 19 2.89 -5.73 -16.91
C VAL A 19 2.77 -4.51 -17.80
N VAL A 20 3.89 -3.90 -18.14
CA VAL A 20 3.97 -2.69 -18.96
C VAL A 20 5.01 -2.87 -20.07
N PRO A 21 4.91 -2.12 -21.18
CA PRO A 21 5.96 -2.08 -22.21
C PRO A 21 7.33 -1.74 -21.60
N ALA A 22 8.39 -2.39 -22.08
CA ALA A 22 9.73 -2.28 -21.49
C ALA A 22 10.30 -0.85 -21.55
N ASP A 23 9.97 -0.11 -22.59
CA ASP A 23 10.31 1.30 -22.79
C ASP A 23 9.65 2.24 -21.76
N LYS A 24 8.50 1.84 -21.20
CA LYS A 24 7.75 2.61 -20.18
C LYS A 24 7.95 2.12 -18.75
N LEU A 25 8.76 1.08 -18.55
CA LEU A 25 8.93 0.44 -17.24
C LEU A 25 9.33 1.45 -16.16
N MET A 26 10.36 2.25 -16.42
CA MET A 26 10.88 3.19 -15.44
C MET A 26 9.89 4.31 -15.13
N ASP A 27 9.16 4.81 -16.13
CA ASP A 27 8.16 5.86 -15.94
C ASP A 27 7.03 5.38 -15.02
N GLU A 28 6.53 4.16 -15.26
CA GLU A 28 5.48 3.54 -14.45
C GLU A 28 5.94 3.23 -13.02
N VAL A 29 7.17 2.72 -12.86
CA VAL A 29 7.77 2.45 -11.54
C VAL A 29 7.92 3.75 -10.75
N LEU A 30 8.44 4.81 -11.36
CA LEU A 30 8.62 6.10 -10.70
C LEU A 30 7.29 6.78 -10.38
N ALA A 31 6.29 6.67 -11.25
CA ALA A 31 4.94 7.17 -10.98
C ALA A 31 4.30 6.46 -9.78
N ALA A 32 4.40 5.13 -9.72
CA ALA A 32 3.89 4.34 -8.60
C ALA A 32 4.62 4.66 -7.29
N ALA A 33 5.96 4.74 -7.32
CA ALA A 33 6.77 5.11 -6.17
C ALA A 33 6.43 6.53 -5.66
N THR A 34 6.29 7.49 -6.57
CA THR A 34 5.92 8.87 -6.23
C THR A 34 4.55 8.92 -5.56
N THR A 35 3.59 8.14 -6.06
CA THR A 35 2.25 8.04 -5.47
C THR A 35 2.31 7.50 -4.04
N ILE A 36 3.13 6.47 -3.79
CA ILE A 36 3.31 5.91 -2.44
C ILE A 36 4.00 6.92 -1.51
N CYS A 37 5.03 7.62 -2.00
CA CYS A 37 5.76 8.64 -1.23
C CYS A 37 4.89 9.86 -0.87
N GLN A 38 3.81 10.12 -1.60
CA GLN A 38 2.85 11.18 -1.28
C GLN A 38 1.87 10.79 -0.16
N MET A 39 1.86 9.53 0.27
CA MET A 39 1.01 9.06 1.37
C MET A 39 1.71 9.24 2.73
N SER A 40 0.92 9.15 3.80
CA SER A 40 1.47 9.12 5.16
C SER A 40 2.33 7.87 5.37
N MET A 41 3.61 8.07 5.72
CA MET A 41 4.54 7.00 6.05
C MET A 41 4.00 6.04 7.13
N PRO A 42 3.53 6.49 8.31
CA PRO A 42 2.98 5.58 9.30
C PRO A 42 1.78 4.79 8.77
N SER A 43 0.89 5.40 7.97
CA SER A 43 -0.23 4.67 7.36
C SER A 43 0.24 3.61 6.36
N VAL A 44 1.21 3.91 5.50
CA VAL A 44 1.75 2.96 4.52
C VAL A 44 2.46 1.79 5.22
N MET A 45 3.23 2.06 6.27
CA MET A 45 3.89 1.02 7.05
C MET A 45 2.87 0.09 7.71
N MET A 46 1.84 0.64 8.37
CA MET A 46 0.81 -0.17 9.02
C MET A 46 0.00 -0.98 8.00
N ALA A 47 -0.35 -0.39 6.86
CA ALA A 47 -1.04 -1.11 5.78
C ALA A 47 -0.22 -2.31 5.29
N LYS A 48 1.10 -2.12 5.07
CA LYS A 48 2.01 -3.21 4.69
C LYS A 48 2.08 -4.30 5.77
N GLU A 49 2.12 -3.93 7.04
CA GLU A 49 2.17 -4.89 8.15
C GLU A 49 0.89 -5.72 8.25
N CYS A 50 -0.28 -5.09 8.09
CA CYS A 50 -1.57 -5.77 8.03
C CYS A 50 -1.64 -6.80 6.90
N VAL A 51 -1.22 -6.41 5.69
CA VAL A 51 -1.18 -7.32 4.52
C VAL A 51 -0.26 -8.50 4.77
N ASN A 52 0.92 -8.28 5.35
CA ASN A 52 1.83 -9.37 5.69
C ASN A 52 1.22 -10.30 6.75
N ARG A 53 0.54 -9.74 7.76
CA ARG A 53 -0.08 -10.52 8.83
C ARG A 53 -1.21 -11.42 8.33
N ALA A 54 -1.89 -11.05 7.25
CA ALA A 54 -2.94 -11.86 6.63
C ALA A 54 -2.46 -13.25 6.17
N PHE A 55 -1.16 -13.43 5.92
CA PHE A 55 -0.57 -14.72 5.53
C PHE A 55 -0.13 -15.59 6.71
N GLU A 56 -0.16 -15.06 7.94
CA GLU A 56 0.47 -15.68 9.12
C GLU A 56 -0.54 -16.25 10.13
N GLY A 57 -1.82 -16.32 9.78
CA GLY A 57 -2.85 -16.83 10.68
C GLY A 57 -4.26 -16.87 10.09
N PRO A 58 -5.25 -17.27 10.90
CA PRO A 58 -6.66 -17.27 10.49
C PRO A 58 -7.15 -15.85 10.16
N LEU A 59 -8.13 -15.76 9.26
CA LEU A 59 -8.76 -14.50 8.87
C LEU A 59 -9.24 -13.68 10.07
N ALA A 60 -9.83 -14.34 11.09
CA ALA A 60 -10.32 -13.68 12.28
C ALA A 60 -9.20 -12.89 12.99
N ASP A 61 -8.03 -13.51 13.19
CA ASP A 61 -6.89 -12.87 13.86
C ASP A 61 -6.35 -11.69 13.04
N GLY A 62 -6.31 -11.84 11.71
CA GLY A 62 -5.96 -10.75 10.79
C GLY A 62 -6.90 -9.55 10.95
N MET A 63 -8.22 -9.78 10.96
CA MET A 63 -9.21 -8.72 11.16
C MET A 63 -9.08 -8.02 12.52
N TRP A 64 -8.82 -8.78 13.59
CA TRP A 64 -8.59 -8.22 14.92
C TRP A 64 -7.34 -7.34 14.96
N TYR A 65 -6.26 -7.80 14.32
CA TYR A 65 -5.02 -7.07 14.20
C TYR A 65 -5.20 -5.77 13.39
N GLU A 66 -5.81 -5.86 12.21
CA GLU A 66 -6.10 -4.71 11.35
C GLU A 66 -6.92 -3.64 12.07
N ARG A 67 -7.96 -4.04 12.79
CA ARG A 67 -8.79 -3.09 13.55
C ARG A 67 -7.98 -2.36 14.63
N ARG A 68 -7.06 -3.06 15.31
CA ARG A 68 -6.19 -2.45 16.31
C ARG A 68 -5.21 -1.46 15.68
N MET A 69 -4.59 -1.83 14.56
CA MET A 69 -3.67 -0.94 13.82
C MET A 69 -4.41 0.29 13.30
N PHE A 70 -5.62 0.11 12.77
CA PHE A 70 -6.47 1.20 12.33
C PHE A 70 -6.81 2.17 13.46
N HIS A 71 -7.18 1.67 14.65
CA HIS A 71 -7.40 2.54 15.81
C HIS A 71 -6.13 3.31 16.22
N ALA A 72 -4.95 2.69 16.12
CA ALA A 72 -3.70 3.36 16.45
C ALA A 72 -3.40 4.55 15.52
N LEU A 73 -3.82 4.48 14.25
CA LEU A 73 -3.63 5.59 13.30
C LEU A 73 -4.35 6.86 13.73
N PHE A 74 -5.47 6.79 14.46
CA PHE A 74 -6.18 8.00 14.96
C PHE A 74 -5.35 8.85 15.93
N ALA A 75 -4.26 8.29 16.48
CA ALA A 75 -3.32 9.04 17.30
C ALA A 75 -2.31 9.88 16.49
N THR A 76 -2.16 9.61 15.19
CA THR A 76 -1.17 10.29 14.31
C THR A 76 -1.66 11.67 13.87
N GLU A 77 -0.74 12.59 13.61
CA GLU A 77 -1.07 13.90 13.02
C GLU A 77 -1.59 13.73 11.59
N ASP A 78 -0.98 12.80 10.85
CA ASP A 78 -1.33 12.54 9.45
C ASP A 78 -2.76 12.03 9.26
N GLN A 79 -3.29 11.25 10.21
CA GLN A 79 -4.69 10.80 10.15
C GLN A 79 -5.67 11.98 10.26
N LYS A 80 -5.39 12.93 11.16
CA LYS A 80 -6.20 14.14 11.34
C LYS A 80 -6.12 15.05 10.13
N GLU A 81 -4.90 15.29 9.65
CA GLU A 81 -4.65 16.09 8.45
C GLU A 81 -5.29 15.48 7.21
N GLY A 82 -5.21 14.16 7.03
CA GLY A 82 -5.83 13.46 5.91
C GLY A 82 -7.36 13.59 5.90
N MET A 83 -7.99 13.43 7.06
CA MET A 83 -9.45 13.62 7.19
C MET A 83 -9.85 15.08 6.97
N ASP A 84 -9.14 16.03 7.57
CA ASP A 84 -9.41 17.46 7.42
C ASP A 84 -9.24 17.89 5.95
N ALA A 85 -8.15 17.47 5.30
CA ALA A 85 -7.88 17.78 3.91
C ALA A 85 -8.98 17.22 2.99
N PHE A 86 -9.45 16.01 3.27
CA PHE A 86 -10.55 15.38 2.53
C PHE A 86 -11.86 16.16 2.69
N VAL A 87 -12.25 16.51 3.92
CA VAL A 87 -13.47 17.28 4.20
C VAL A 87 -13.40 18.67 3.55
N ASN A 88 -12.24 19.32 3.62
CA ASN A 88 -12.01 20.64 3.05
C ASN A 88 -11.63 20.62 1.56
N LYS A 89 -11.67 19.45 0.89
CA LYS A 89 -11.34 19.25 -0.54
C LYS A 89 -10.00 19.86 -0.96
N ARG A 90 -9.01 19.82 -0.06
CA ARG A 90 -7.65 20.30 -0.30
C ARG A 90 -6.68 19.12 -0.35
N LYS A 91 -5.48 19.35 -0.86
CA LYS A 91 -4.41 18.33 -0.80
C LYS A 91 -3.91 18.20 0.65
N PRO A 92 -3.73 16.98 1.19
CA PRO A 92 -3.16 16.78 2.51
C PRO A 92 -1.66 17.09 2.51
N ALA A 93 -1.18 17.66 3.62
CA ALA A 93 0.24 17.90 3.86
C ALA A 93 0.74 16.99 5.00
N PHE A 94 1.06 15.75 4.66
CA PHE A 94 1.54 14.76 5.63
C PHE A 94 2.94 15.11 6.16
N LYS A 95 3.12 14.96 7.47
CA LYS A 95 4.39 15.17 8.19
C LYS A 95 5.03 13.87 8.67
N HIS A 96 4.42 12.73 8.34
CA HIS A 96 4.93 11.38 8.61
C HIS A 96 5.00 11.05 10.11
N ARG A 97 4.00 11.49 10.86
CA ARG A 97 3.87 11.29 12.32
C ARG A 97 2.42 11.29 12.78
#